data_AF-T1BN14-F1
#
_entry.id   AF-T1BN14-F1
#
_cell.length_a   1.000
_cell.length_b   1.000
_cell.length_c   1.000
_cell.angle_alpha   90.00
_cell.angle_beta   90.00
_cell.angle_gamma   90.00
#
_symmetry.space_group_name_H-M   'P 1'
#
loop_
_entity.id
_entity.type
_entity.pdbx_description
1 polymer ?
#
loop_
_entity_poly.entity_id
_entity_poly.type
_entity_poly.pdbx_seq_one_letter_code
_entity_poly.pdbx_strand_id
1 'polypeptide(L)'
;VRPVNADRARARRLVERQQGPLLYVPREFGTRLAAGKPAPLRLYADESDRSVQGKVERLSTLIGLYGGTIARLRLVARGLDPQLLVPIALHPIDTSTPQSRAALTLGMLSYAIVFTMLMSGLYIAIDTTAGERERGSLEPLLTVPVEREHLVYGKMLAACVMMFVSLV
;
A
#
# COMPACT_ATOMS: atom_id res chain seq x y z
N VAL A 1 5.22 17.68 -19.71
CA VAL A 1 5.45 16.30 -20.18
C VAL A 1 6.51 16.34 -21.28
N ARG A 2 7.73 15.87 -21.03
CA ARG A 2 8.84 15.93 -22.00
C ARG A 2 8.75 14.69 -22.92
N PRO A 3 8.68 14.83 -24.26
CA PRO A 3 8.54 13.68 -25.16
C PRO A 3 9.87 12.93 -25.22
N VAL A 4 10.01 11.89 -24.39
CA VAL A 4 11.22 11.07 -24.37
C VAL A 4 11.12 10.01 -25.46
N ASN A 5 11.78 10.22 -26.60
CA ASN A 5 11.88 9.25 -27.70
C ASN A 5 12.69 7.97 -27.32
N ALA A 6 12.54 7.47 -26.08
CA ALA A 6 13.53 6.63 -25.40
C ALA A 6 13.39 5.14 -25.68
N ASP A 7 14.46 4.63 -26.25
CA ASP A 7 15.08 3.36 -25.93
C ASP A 7 14.91 2.96 -24.45
N ARG A 8 14.54 1.70 -24.16
CA ARG A 8 14.12 1.21 -22.81
C ARG A 8 15.15 1.56 -21.72
N ALA A 9 16.44 1.56 -22.04
CA ALA A 9 17.53 1.87 -21.11
C ALA A 9 17.54 3.35 -20.65
N ARG A 10 17.10 4.29 -21.50
CA ARG A 10 17.03 5.71 -21.15
C ARG A 10 15.78 6.04 -20.34
N ALA A 11 14.68 5.33 -20.58
CA ALA A 11 13.46 5.43 -19.77
C ALA A 11 13.72 4.94 -18.33
N ARG A 12 14.43 3.81 -18.17
CA ARG A 12 14.81 3.27 -16.85
C ARG A 12 15.59 4.29 -16.01
N ARG A 13 16.63 4.92 -16.57
CA ARG A 13 17.42 5.97 -15.89
C ARG A 13 16.61 7.22 -15.48
N LEU A 14 15.52 7.51 -16.19
CA LEU A 14 14.66 8.66 -15.88
C LEU A 14 13.63 8.31 -14.80
N VAL A 15 13.11 7.09 -14.81
CA VAL A 15 12.24 6.57 -13.74
C VAL A 15 13.00 6.52 -12.41
N GLU A 16 14.23 6.01 -12.41
CA GLU A 16 15.11 5.97 -11.23
C GLU A 16 15.42 7.37 -10.67
N ARG A 17 15.51 8.41 -11.54
CA ARG A 17 15.77 9.80 -11.12
C ARG A 17 14.53 10.59 -10.69
N GLN A 18 13.36 10.30 -11.25
CA GLN A 18 12.14 11.08 -11.03
C GLN A 18 11.17 10.46 -10.01
N GLN A 19 11.45 9.26 -9.48
CA GLN A 19 10.63 8.57 -8.47
C GLN A 19 9.13 8.60 -8.81
N GLY A 20 8.78 8.30 -10.07
CA GLY A 20 7.42 8.40 -10.57
C GLY A 20 7.22 7.81 -11.97
N PRO A 21 5.96 7.59 -12.38
CA PRO A 21 5.65 6.99 -13.67
C PRO A 21 5.90 7.97 -14.82
N LEU A 22 6.52 7.48 -15.90
CA LEU A 22 6.85 8.24 -17.10
C LEU A 22 5.93 7.83 -18.25
N LEU A 23 5.08 8.77 -18.69
CA LEU A 23 4.24 8.60 -19.86
C LEU A 23 4.94 9.11 -21.12
N TYR A 24 5.16 8.22 -22.08
CA TYR A 24 5.66 8.55 -23.40
C TYR A 24 4.52 8.67 -24.41
N VAL A 25 4.47 9.84 -25.06
CA VAL A 25 3.55 10.17 -26.15
C VAL A 25 4.34 10.19 -27.45
N PRO A 26 4.13 9.23 -28.38
CA PRO A 26 4.77 9.24 -29.68
C PRO A 26 4.40 10.48 -30.50
N ARG A 27 5.29 10.94 -31.38
CA ARG A 27 5.03 12.11 -32.25
C ARG A 27 3.80 11.92 -33.16
N GLU A 28 3.53 10.68 -33.55
CA GLU A 28 2.39 10.27 -34.38
C GLU A 28 1.05 10.23 -33.62
N PHE A 29 1.05 10.47 -32.30
CA PHE A 29 -0.16 10.35 -31.48
C PHE A 29 -1.30 11.21 -32.03
N GLY A 30 -1.05 12.49 -32.30
CA GLY A 30 -2.07 13.42 -32.80
C GLY A 30 -2.58 13.06 -34.19
N THR A 31 -1.68 12.71 -35.12
CA THR A 31 -2.06 12.35 -36.50
C THR A 31 -2.87 11.06 -36.54
N ARG A 32 -2.48 10.03 -35.77
CA ARG A 32 -3.23 8.77 -35.67
C ARG A 32 -4.59 8.97 -35.01
N LEU A 33 -4.64 9.79 -33.95
CA LEU A 33 -5.88 10.10 -33.26
C LEU A 33 -6.85 10.88 -34.17
N ALA A 34 -6.36 11.87 -34.93
CA ALA A 34 -7.18 12.58 -35.91
C ALA A 34 -7.68 11.65 -37.04
N ALA A 35 -6.84 10.72 -37.49
CA ALA A 35 -7.19 9.72 -38.50
C ALA A 35 -8.13 8.59 -38.00
N GLY A 36 -8.62 8.67 -36.75
CA GLY A 36 -9.50 7.64 -36.18
C GLY A 36 -8.82 6.31 -35.86
N LYS A 37 -7.48 6.24 -35.94
CA LYS A 37 -6.71 5.02 -35.65
C LYS A 37 -6.31 4.98 -34.16
N PRO A 38 -6.05 3.78 -33.60
CA PRO A 38 -5.47 3.67 -32.26
C PRO A 38 -4.12 4.38 -32.18
N ALA A 39 -3.98 5.27 -31.20
CA ALA A 39 -2.78 6.06 -30.95
C ALA A 39 -2.07 5.51 -29.69
N PRO A 40 -1.01 4.69 -29.84
CA PRO A 40 -0.40 4.00 -28.71
C PRO A 40 0.30 4.98 -27.78
N LEU A 41 0.14 4.79 -26.48
CA LEU A 41 0.91 5.43 -25.42
C LEU A 41 1.76 4.39 -24.72
N ARG A 42 2.93 4.78 -24.19
CA ARG A 42 3.78 3.86 -23.41
C ARG A 42 3.95 4.42 -22.01
N LEU A 43 3.61 3.64 -21.00
CA LEU A 43 3.79 3.99 -19.60
C LEU A 43 4.95 3.18 -19.04
N TYR A 44 5.95 3.86 -18.50
CA TYR A 44 7.10 3.27 -17.84
C TYR A 44 7.02 3.58 -16.36
N ALA A 45 7.14 2.57 -15.51
CA ALA A 45 7.10 2.72 -14.06
C ALA A 45 7.97 1.64 -13.42
N ASP A 46 8.39 1.90 -12.18
CA ASP A 46 8.96 0.87 -11.31
C ASP A 46 7.80 0.20 -10.55
N GLU A 47 7.50 -1.05 -10.90
CA GLU A 47 6.40 -1.81 -10.28
C GLU A 47 6.74 -2.32 -8.87
N SER A 48 8.03 -2.28 -8.48
CA SER A 48 8.42 -2.67 -7.12
C SER A 48 8.12 -1.58 -6.07
N ASP A 49 7.89 -0.34 -6.52
CA ASP A 49 7.55 0.79 -5.66
C ASP A 49 6.02 0.93 -5.50
N ARG A 50 5.52 0.57 -4.32
CA ARG A 50 4.09 0.70 -3.97
C ARG A 50 3.56 2.13 -4.09
N SER A 51 4.42 3.14 -3.91
CA SER A 51 4.03 4.55 -4.06
C SER A 51 3.79 4.96 -5.52
N VAL A 52 4.41 4.24 -6.46
CA VAL A 52 4.27 4.43 -7.90
C VAL A 52 3.08 3.65 -8.46
N GLN A 53 2.79 2.46 -7.93
CA GLN A 53 1.69 1.62 -8.38
C GLN A 53 0.34 2.36 -8.38
N GLY A 54 -0.02 3.02 -7.28
CA GLY A 54 -1.27 3.79 -7.21
C GLY A 54 -1.35 4.95 -8.22
N LYS A 55 -0.21 5.56 -8.58
CA LYS A 55 -0.14 6.61 -9.60
C LYS A 55 -0.32 6.03 -11.01
N VAL A 56 0.24 4.85 -11.29
CA VAL A 56 0.09 4.12 -12.55
C VAL A 56 -1.35 3.73 -12.80
N GLU A 57 -2.01 3.17 -11.77
CA GLU A 57 -3.42 2.79 -11.84
C GLU A 57 -4.29 4.02 -12.14
N ARG A 58 -4.13 5.09 -11.36
CA ARG A 58 -4.86 6.35 -11.57
C ARG A 58 -4.67 6.91 -12.98
N LEU A 59 -3.44 6.92 -13.50
CA LEU A 59 -3.16 7.42 -14.84
C LEU A 59 -3.80 6.55 -15.92
N SER A 60 -3.76 5.23 -15.75
CA SER A 60 -4.35 4.27 -16.66
C SER A 60 -5.88 4.42 -16.70
N THR A 61 -6.52 4.60 -15.55
CA THR A 61 -7.96 4.91 -15.45
C THR A 61 -8.31 6.20 -16.19
N LEU A 62 -7.56 7.29 -15.97
CA LEU A 62 -7.83 8.58 -16.63
C LEU A 62 -7.68 8.50 -18.15
N ILE A 63 -6.65 7.82 -18.64
CA ILE A 63 -6.44 7.59 -20.07
C ILE A 63 -7.59 6.76 -20.65
N GLY A 64 -8.01 5.69 -19.95
CA GLY A 64 -9.14 4.86 -20.34
C GLY A 64 -10.45 5.66 -20.45
N LEU A 65 -10.75 6.49 -19.45
CA LEU A 65 -11.93 7.36 -19.45
C LEU A 65 -11.90 8.36 -20.62
N TYR A 66 -10.76 9.01 -20.85
CA TYR A 66 -10.60 9.93 -21.98
C TYR A 66 -10.76 9.24 -23.34
N GLY A 67 -10.16 8.05 -23.49
CA GLY A 67 -10.33 7.21 -24.68
C GLY A 67 -11.78 6.82 -24.92
N GLY A 68 -12.50 6.46 -23.86
CA GLY A 68 -13.94 6.17 -23.89
C GLY A 68 -14.77 7.38 -24.36
N THR A 69 -14.48 8.59 -23.87
CA THR A 69 -15.14 9.82 -24.32
C THR A 69 -14.93 10.06 -25.81
N ILE A 70 -13.70 9.94 -26.31
CA ILE A 70 -13.40 10.10 -27.74
C ILE A 70 -14.14 9.04 -28.57
N ALA A 71 -14.17 7.78 -28.11
CA ALA A 71 -14.88 6.71 -28.80
C ALA A 71 -16.39 7.00 -28.90
N ARG A 72 -17.02 7.46 -27.81
CA ARG A 72 -18.44 7.86 -27.81
C ARG A 72 -18.71 9.00 -28.78
N LEU A 73 -17.91 10.08 -28.75
CA LEU A 73 -18.06 11.21 -29.68
C LEU A 73 -17.94 10.77 -31.15
N ARG A 74 -17.03 9.83 -31.43
CA ARG A 74 -16.84 9.26 -32.77
C ARG A 74 -18.00 8.39 -33.25
N LEU A 75 -18.72 7.74 -32.35
CA LEU A 75 -19.93 6.99 -32.68
C LEU A 75 -21.08 7.94 -32.99
N VAL A 76 -21.31 8.95 -32.13
CA VAL A 76 -22.33 9.98 -32.35
C VAL A 76 -22.10 10.69 -33.69
N ALA A 77 -20.87 11.09 -33.99
CA ALA A 77 -20.52 11.75 -35.25
C ALA A 77 -20.76 10.87 -36.50
N ARG A 78 -20.90 9.55 -36.32
CA ARG A 78 -21.25 8.59 -37.39
C ARG A 78 -22.72 8.15 -37.34
N GLY A 79 -23.54 8.76 -36.49
CA GLY A 79 -24.95 8.39 -36.30
C GLY A 79 -25.17 7.06 -35.58
N LEU A 80 -24.13 6.53 -34.90
CA LEU A 80 -24.21 5.30 -34.14
C LEU A 80 -24.52 5.59 -32.67
N ASP A 81 -25.37 4.76 -32.07
CA ASP A 81 -25.69 4.84 -30.65
C ASP A 81 -24.44 4.52 -29.80
N PRO A 82 -23.98 5.43 -28.92
CA PRO A 82 -22.88 5.17 -27.99
C PRO A 82 -23.12 3.99 -27.04
N GLN A 83 -24.37 3.58 -26.79
CA GLN A 83 -24.69 2.43 -25.95
C GLN A 83 -24.13 1.11 -26.50
N LEU A 84 -23.80 1.04 -27.79
CA LEU A 84 -23.12 -0.11 -28.41
C LEU A 84 -21.77 -0.44 -27.77
N LEU A 85 -21.12 0.51 -27.08
CA LEU A 85 -19.87 0.28 -26.35
C LEU A 85 -20.06 -0.36 -24.97
N VAL A 86 -21.29 -0.37 -24.44
CA VAL A 86 -21.61 -0.90 -23.11
C VAL A 86 -22.68 -1.99 -23.27
N PRO A 87 -22.34 -3.15 -23.87
CA PRO A 87 -23.31 -4.22 -24.09
C PRO A 87 -23.81 -4.85 -22.79
N ILE A 88 -23.10 -4.66 -21.68
CA ILE A 88 -23.45 -5.18 -20.36
C ILE A 88 -23.33 -4.05 -19.34
N ALA A 89 -24.45 -3.65 -18.76
CA ALA A 89 -24.52 -2.69 -17.67
C ALA A 89 -24.54 -3.43 -16.33
N LEU A 90 -23.38 -3.56 -15.69
CA LEU A 90 -23.28 -4.13 -14.35
C LEU A 90 -23.68 -3.08 -13.30
N HIS A 91 -24.72 -3.37 -12.53
CA HIS A 91 -25.12 -2.58 -11.37
C HIS A 91 -24.82 -3.37 -10.09
N PRO A 92 -23.67 -3.12 -9.42
CA PRO A 92 -23.37 -3.79 -8.17
C PRO A 92 -24.35 -3.34 -7.09
N ILE A 93 -25.05 -4.31 -6.50
CA ILE A 93 -25.94 -4.08 -5.35
C ILE A 93 -25.18 -4.51 -4.11
N ASP A 94 -24.95 -3.58 -3.19
CA ASP A 94 -24.35 -3.88 -1.89
C ASP A 94 -25.36 -4.62 -1.00
N THR A 95 -25.08 -5.87 -0.70
CA THR A 95 -25.89 -6.73 0.19
C THR A 95 -25.25 -6.90 1.57
N SER A 96 -24.27 -6.06 1.92
CA SER A 96 -23.58 -6.15 3.21
C SER A 96 -24.54 -5.93 4.37
N THR A 97 -24.53 -6.88 5.32
CA THR A 97 -25.27 -6.76 6.57
C THR A 97 -24.49 -5.90 7.56
N PRO A 98 -25.18 -5.26 8.55
CA PRO A 98 -24.50 -4.58 9.65
C PRO A 98 -23.49 -5.48 10.38
N GLN A 99 -23.80 -6.78 10.51
CA GLN A 99 -22.92 -7.77 11.12
C GLN A 99 -21.66 -8.03 10.28
N SER A 100 -21.76 -8.10 8.95
CA SER A 100 -20.60 -8.29 8.08
C SER A 100 -19.66 -7.08 8.15
N ARG A 101 -20.20 -5.86 8.19
CA ARG A 101 -19.42 -4.63 8.39
C ARG A 101 -18.78 -4.61 9.78
N ALA A 102 -19.53 -4.99 10.82
CA ALA A 102 -19.02 -5.08 12.18
C ALA A 102 -17.92 -6.14 12.32
N ALA A 103 -18.03 -7.27 11.63
CA ALA A 103 -17.02 -8.33 11.64
C ALA A 103 -15.68 -7.85 11.07
N LEU A 104 -15.68 -7.02 10.02
CA LEU A 104 -14.47 -6.41 9.48
C LEU A 104 -13.83 -5.45 10.50
N THR A 105 -14.64 -4.61 11.16
CA THR A 105 -14.12 -3.67 12.17
C THR A 105 -13.63 -4.38 13.43
N LEU A 106 -14.35 -5.41 13.91
CA LEU A 106 -13.93 -6.23 15.05
C LEU A 106 -12.65 -7.02 14.70
N GLY A 107 -12.55 -7.50 13.47
CA GLY A 107 -11.35 -8.18 12.99
C GLY A 107 -10.11 -7.28 12.98
N MET A 108 -10.26 -5.98 12.68
CA MET A 108 -9.14 -5.03 12.82
C MET A 108 -8.81 -4.75 14.29
N LEU A 109 -9.83 -4.68 15.16
CA LEU A 109 -9.64 -4.44 16.59
C LEU A 109 -8.88 -5.57 17.27
N SER A 110 -9.11 -6.84 16.89
CA SER A 110 -8.37 -7.97 17.47
C SER A 110 -6.86 -7.89 17.17
N TYR A 111 -6.47 -7.51 15.96
CA TYR A 111 -5.08 -7.24 15.64
C TYR A 111 -4.50 -6.06 16.44
N ALA A 112 -5.28 -4.99 16.62
CA ALA A 112 -4.85 -3.83 17.41
C ALA A 112 -4.63 -4.20 18.88
N ILE A 113 -5.49 -5.04 19.46
CA ILE A 113 -5.35 -5.54 20.85
C ILE A 113 -4.05 -6.33 20.99
N VAL A 114 -3.81 -7.32 20.12
CA VAL A 114 -2.58 -8.12 20.17
C VAL A 114 -1.34 -7.25 20.01
N PHE A 115 -1.37 -6.28 19.10
CA PHE A 115 -0.25 -5.37 18.87
C PHE A 115 0.02 -4.47 20.08
N THR A 116 -1.03 -3.90 20.68
CA THR A 116 -0.91 -3.01 21.84
C THR A 116 -0.42 -3.77 23.08
N MET A 117 -0.99 -4.95 23.32
CA MET A 117 -0.55 -5.88 24.36
C MET A 117 0.94 -6.22 24.22
N LEU A 118 1.37 -6.58 23.00
CA LEU A 118 2.77 -6.89 22.72
C LEU A 118 3.68 -5.68 22.95
N MET A 119 3.34 -4.52 22.41
CA MET A 119 4.16 -3.31 22.53
C MET A 119 4.30 -2.82 23.98
N SER A 120 3.26 -2.94 24.80
CA SER A 120 3.27 -2.56 26.22
C SER A 120 4.33 -3.33 27.02
N GLY A 121 4.37 -4.66 26.89
CA GLY A 121 5.32 -5.49 27.63
C GLY A 121 6.71 -5.56 26.99
N LEU A 122 6.82 -5.35 25.68
CA LEU A 122 8.08 -5.47 24.95
C LEU A 122 9.13 -4.46 25.45
N TYR A 123 8.72 -3.20 25.70
CA TYR A 123 9.66 -2.18 26.20
C TYR A 123 10.24 -2.56 27.57
N ILE A 124 9.41 -3.09 28.46
CA ILE A 124 9.83 -3.56 29.79
C ILE A 124 10.74 -4.78 29.68
N ALA A 125 10.42 -5.72 28.79
CA ALA A 125 11.26 -6.89 28.54
C ALA A 125 12.64 -6.49 28.00
N ILE A 126 12.72 -5.50 27.11
CA ILE A 126 13.99 -4.98 26.59
C ILE A 126 14.81 -4.33 27.71
N ASP A 127 14.17 -3.45 28.51
CA ASP A 127 14.87 -2.71 29.56
C ASP A 127 15.42 -3.65 30.66
N THR A 128 14.62 -4.63 31.08
CA THR A 128 14.98 -5.58 32.16
C THR A 128 16.00 -6.65 31.74
N THR A 129 16.22 -6.84 30.44
CA THR A 129 17.20 -7.80 29.90
C THR A 129 18.44 -7.11 29.38
N ALA A 130 18.32 -6.37 28.27
CA ALA A 130 19.45 -5.69 27.64
C ALA A 130 19.78 -4.37 28.34
N GLY A 131 18.77 -3.60 28.75
CA GLY A 131 18.97 -2.30 29.40
C GLY A 131 19.77 -2.40 30.70
N GLU A 132 19.47 -3.39 31.54
CA GLU A 132 20.25 -3.65 32.76
C GLU A 132 21.69 -4.07 32.49
N ARG A 133 21.94 -4.80 31.39
CA ARG A 133 23.30 -5.18 30.97
C ARG A 133 24.10 -3.97 30.50
N GLU A 134 23.47 -3.06 29.75
CA GLU A 134 24.11 -1.85 29.25
C GLU A 134 24.39 -0.83 30.36
N ARG A 135 23.55 -0.81 31.41
CA ARG A 135 23.72 0.06 32.59
C ARG A 135 24.66 -0.52 33.65
N GLY A 136 25.15 -1.74 33.48
CA GLY A 136 26.00 -2.44 34.46
C GLY A 136 25.27 -2.72 35.78
N SER A 137 23.94 -2.87 35.74
CA SER A 137 23.14 -3.18 36.93
C SER A 137 22.94 -4.69 37.12
N LEU A 138 23.28 -5.51 36.13
CA LEU A 138 23.19 -6.97 36.23
C LEU A 138 24.18 -7.54 37.24
N GLU A 139 25.41 -7.02 37.25
CA GLU A 139 26.50 -7.47 38.12
C GLU A 139 26.12 -7.35 39.61
N PRO A 140 25.67 -6.19 40.13
CA PRO A 140 25.21 -6.10 41.51
C PRO A 140 23.94 -6.91 41.77
N LEU A 141 23.02 -7.03 40.82
CA LEU A 141 21.80 -7.83 40.96
C LEU A 141 22.09 -9.31 41.21
N LEU A 142 23.16 -9.84 40.59
CA LEU A 142 23.61 -11.22 40.75
C LEU A 142 24.38 -11.49 42.06
N THR A 143 24.72 -10.45 42.82
CA THR A 143 25.34 -10.58 44.16
C THR A 143 24.32 -10.66 45.29
N VAL A 144 23.05 -10.41 45.00
CA VAL A 144 21.95 -10.52 45.96
C VAL A 144 21.76 -12.01 46.34
N PRO A 145 21.47 -12.36 47.61
CA PRO A 145 21.29 -13.74 48.04
C PRO A 145 19.92 -14.31 47.62
N VAL A 146 19.64 -14.34 46.31
CA VAL A 146 18.43 -14.87 45.68
C VAL A 146 18.84 -15.78 44.52
N GLU A 147 18.14 -16.90 44.35
CA GLU A 147 18.40 -17.80 43.22
C GLU A 147 18.15 -17.12 41.87
N ARG A 148 19.01 -17.39 40.89
CA ARG A 148 18.99 -16.74 39.58
C ARG A 148 17.66 -16.93 38.84
N GLU A 149 17.03 -18.07 39.03
CA GLU A 149 15.74 -18.40 38.39
C GLU A 149 14.63 -17.46 38.84
N HIS A 150 14.57 -17.11 40.13
CA HIS A 150 13.58 -16.17 40.66
C HIS A 150 13.71 -14.77 40.04
N LEU A 151 14.94 -14.32 39.78
CA LEU A 151 15.19 -13.04 39.09
C LEU A 151 14.69 -13.07 37.64
N VAL A 152 14.96 -14.16 36.91
CA VAL A 152 14.53 -14.32 35.51
C VAL A 152 13.01 -14.41 35.41
N TYR A 153 12.40 -15.31 36.18
CA TYR A 153 10.95 -15.49 36.15
C TYR A 153 10.20 -14.27 36.69
N GLY A 154 10.74 -13.58 37.72
CA GLY A 154 10.16 -12.35 38.24
C GLY A 154 10.09 -11.24 37.19
N LYS A 155 11.18 -11.04 36.44
CA LYS A 155 11.21 -10.06 35.32
C LYS A 155 10.26 -10.45 34.19
N MET A 156 10.22 -11.74 33.84
CA MET A 156 9.32 -12.25 32.80
C MET A 156 7.85 -12.08 33.22
N LEU A 157 7.51 -12.38 34.47
CA LEU A 157 6.18 -12.17 35.03
C LEU A 157 5.80 -10.69 35.05
N ALA A 158 6.71 -9.79 35.43
CA ALA A 158 6.45 -8.35 35.42
C ALA A 158 6.08 -7.85 34.00
N ALA A 159 6.81 -8.30 32.97
CA ALA A 159 6.49 -8.01 31.58
C ALA A 159 5.12 -8.59 31.18
N CYS A 160 4.85 -9.86 31.50
CA CYS A 160 3.56 -10.51 31.21
C CYS A 160 2.39 -9.80 31.88
N VAL A 161 2.52 -9.40 33.15
CA VAL A 161 1.48 -8.65 33.88
C VAL A 161 1.20 -7.33 33.18
N MET A 162 2.22 -6.60 32.73
CA MET A 162 2.03 -5.35 31.97
C MET A 162 1.33 -5.56 30.63
N MET A 163 1.59 -6.70 29.96
CA MET A 163 0.82 -7.09 28.77
C MET A 163 -0.66 -7.34 29.12
N PHE A 164 -0.95 -8.09 30.20
CA PHE A 164 -2.33 -8.34 30.63
C PHE A 164 -3.06 -7.09 31.11
N VAL A 165 -2.37 -6.17 31.80
CA VAL A 165 -2.96 -4.89 32.22
C VAL A 165 -3.32 -4.05 31.01
N SER A 166 -2.51 -4.08 29.94
CA SER A 166 -2.83 -3.37 28.70
C SER A 166 -4.07 -3.90 27.97
N LEU A 167 -4.56 -5.09 28.31
CA LEU A 167 -5.76 -5.68 27.73
C LEU A 167 -7.05 -5.14 28.37
N VAL A 168 -6.96 -4.64 29.61
CA VAL A 168 -8.09 -4.14 30.43
C VAL A 168 -8.21 -2.63 30.29
#